data_AF-A0A395M116-F1
#
_entry.id   AF-A0A395M116-F1
#
_cell.length_a   1.000
_cell.length_b   1.000
_cell.length_c   1.000
_cell.angle_alpha   90.00
_cell.angle_beta   90.00
_cell.angle_gamma   90.00
#
_symmetry.space_group_name_H-M   'P 1'
#
loop_
_entity.id
_entity.type
_entity.pdbx_description
1 polymer ?
#
loop_
_entity_poly.entity_id
_entity_poly.type
_entity_poly.pdbx_seq_one_letter_code
_entity_poly.pdbx_strand_id
1 'polypeptide(L)'
;MKRIIFFSWLCLIAALPVQAQERTREGLDWTIQQLSARLKLTPEQEKKIEAIIYDTQEALKKDRESAEGNRWALMRAWRERIQEMDAKIESELQDEQKALYEELKKERRERMMQRIRERRGE
;
A
#
# COMPACT_ATOMS: atom_id res chain seq x y z
N MET A 1 -63.01 5.06 -6.29
CA MET A 1 -62.77 6.17 -5.35
C MET A 1 -61.70 5.75 -4.35
N LYS A 2 -60.60 6.52 -4.28
CA LYS A 2 -59.76 6.85 -3.11
C LYS A 2 -59.42 5.71 -2.11
N ARG A 3 -58.17 5.24 -2.11
CA ARG A 3 -57.14 5.63 -1.10
C ARG A 3 -55.81 4.90 -1.31
N ILE A 4 -54.79 5.73 -1.41
CA ILE A 4 -53.35 5.50 -1.44
C ILE A 4 -52.88 4.83 -0.14
N ILE A 5 -52.01 3.82 -0.24
CA ILE A 5 -50.96 3.58 0.76
C ILE A 5 -49.65 3.36 0.00
N PHE A 6 -48.80 4.38 0.03
CA PHE A 6 -47.40 4.37 -0.36
C PHE A 6 -46.66 3.34 0.51
N PHE A 7 -46.32 2.17 -0.03
CA PHE A 7 -45.26 1.37 0.56
C PHE A 7 -43.93 1.93 0.08
N SER A 8 -43.46 2.88 0.89
CA SER A 8 -42.08 3.32 0.97
C SER A 8 -41.14 2.12 0.89
N TRP A 9 -40.50 1.97 -0.26
CA TRP A 9 -39.20 1.32 -0.32
C TRP A 9 -38.29 2.16 -1.21
N LEU A 10 -37.99 3.33 -0.65
CA LEU A 10 -36.81 4.10 -0.92
C LEU A 10 -35.60 3.18 -0.62
N CYS A 11 -35.19 2.37 -1.60
CA CYS A 11 -33.84 1.82 -1.64
C CYS A 11 -32.90 2.99 -1.95
N LEU A 12 -32.69 3.80 -0.91
CA LEU A 12 -31.58 4.72 -0.80
C LEU A 12 -30.35 3.81 -0.72
N ILE A 13 -29.80 3.46 -1.88
CA ILE A 13 -28.42 3.03 -1.97
C ILE A 13 -27.64 4.23 -1.46
N ALA A 14 -27.35 4.22 -0.16
CA ALA A 14 -26.30 5.02 0.40
C ALA A 14 -25.05 4.64 -0.40
N ALA A 15 -24.74 5.42 -1.43
CA ALA A 15 -23.39 5.58 -1.90
C ALA A 15 -22.63 6.11 -0.68
N LEU A 16 -22.19 5.19 0.18
CA LEU A 16 -21.22 5.48 1.20
C LEU A 16 -20.06 6.12 0.42
N PRO A 17 -19.65 7.33 0.77
CA PRO A 17 -18.44 7.88 0.18
C PRO A 17 -17.34 6.86 0.48
N VAL A 18 -16.81 6.23 -0.58
CA VAL A 18 -15.51 5.54 -0.60
C VAL A 18 -14.42 6.61 -0.42
N GLN A 19 -14.51 7.33 0.70
CA GLN A 19 -13.61 8.39 1.15
C GLN A 19 -13.63 8.37 2.68
N ALA A 20 -13.51 7.19 3.27
CA ALA A 20 -13.14 7.01 4.67
C ALA A 20 -11.78 6.29 4.81
N GLN A 21 -10.99 6.26 3.73
CA GLN A 21 -9.59 5.88 3.80
C GLN A 21 -8.76 7.16 3.97
N GLU A 22 -8.79 7.71 5.17
CA GLU A 22 -7.78 8.69 5.59
C GLU A 22 -6.41 8.08 5.28
N ARG A 23 -5.71 8.66 4.31
CA ARG A 23 -4.36 8.27 3.94
C ARG A 23 -3.47 8.40 5.18
N THR A 24 -3.31 7.32 5.93
CA THR A 24 -2.21 7.22 6.90
C THR A 24 -0.94 6.98 6.07
N ARG A 25 -0.44 8.07 5.49
CA ARG A 25 0.63 8.09 4.51
C ARG A 25 1.99 8.06 5.21
N GLU A 26 2.21 7.11 6.11
CA GLU A 26 3.50 6.91 6.77
C GLU A 26 3.72 5.41 7.01
N GLY A 27 4.31 4.72 6.03
CA GLY A 27 4.72 3.32 6.22
C GLY A 27 5.49 2.73 5.04
N LEU A 28 5.07 3.08 3.82
CA LEU A 28 5.71 2.64 2.58
C LEU A 28 6.10 3.87 1.76
N ASP A 29 7.38 3.98 1.41
CA ASP A 29 7.94 5.04 0.53
C ASP A 29 7.53 4.86 -0.94
N TRP A 30 6.53 4.01 -1.20
CA TRP A 30 5.98 3.75 -2.52
C TRP A 30 4.66 4.53 -2.67
N THR A 31 4.69 5.60 -3.46
CA THR A 31 3.45 6.12 -4.02
C THR A 31 3.07 5.29 -5.24
N ILE A 32 1.85 4.74 -5.27
CA ILE A 32 1.29 4.03 -6.43
C ILE A 32 1.47 4.84 -7.73
N GLN A 33 1.34 6.15 -7.64
CA GLN A 33 1.55 7.05 -8.77
C GLN A 33 2.99 7.01 -9.33
N GLN A 34 4.01 6.85 -8.48
CA GLN A 34 5.40 6.68 -8.93
C GLN A 34 5.62 5.31 -9.57
N LEU A 35 5.03 4.26 -9.01
CA LEU A 35 5.04 2.91 -9.59
C LEU A 35 4.38 2.89 -10.96
N SER A 36 3.17 3.42 -11.06
CA SER A 36 2.38 3.47 -12.29
C SER A 36 3.13 4.23 -13.39
N ALA A 37 3.70 5.39 -13.08
CA ALA A 37 4.47 6.18 -14.05
C ALA A 37 5.75 5.48 -14.53
N ARG A 38 6.51 4.82 -13.64
CA ARG A 38 7.79 4.20 -14.00
C ARG A 38 7.66 2.82 -14.63
N LEU A 39 6.72 2.01 -14.15
CA LEU A 39 6.48 0.65 -14.63
C LEU A 39 5.45 0.58 -15.76
N LYS A 40 4.81 1.71 -16.10
CA LYS A 40 3.73 1.79 -17.09
C LYS A 40 2.65 0.73 -16.80
N LEU A 41 2.16 0.74 -15.56
CA LEU A 41 1.20 -0.26 -15.09
C LEU A 41 -0.12 -0.14 -15.87
N THR A 42 -0.76 -1.26 -16.17
CA THR A 42 -2.16 -1.24 -16.63
C THR A 42 -3.09 -0.85 -15.48
N PRO A 43 -4.32 -0.37 -15.74
CA PRO A 43 -5.29 -0.06 -14.70
C PRO A 43 -5.56 -1.24 -13.75
N GLU A 44 -5.55 -2.47 -14.28
CA GLU A 44 -5.74 -3.69 -13.50
C GLU A 44 -4.53 -3.96 -12.59
N GLN A 45 -3.30 -3.82 -13.10
CA GLN A 45 -2.08 -3.97 -12.30
C GLN A 45 -2.02 -2.91 -11.19
N GLU A 46 -2.36 -1.65 -11.52
CA GLU A 46 -2.39 -0.55 -10.57
C GLU A 46 -3.35 -0.84 -9.41
N LYS A 47 -4.58 -1.30 -9.71
CA LYS A 47 -5.56 -1.65 -8.68
C LYS A 47 -5.10 -2.79 -7.77
N LYS A 48 -4.46 -3.82 -8.33
CA LYS A 48 -3.95 -4.96 -7.55
C LYS A 48 -2.77 -4.56 -6.68
N ILE A 49 -1.83 -3.80 -7.24
CA ILE A 49 -0.65 -3.29 -6.51
C ILE A 49 -1.08 -2.33 -5.41
N GLU A 50 -2.09 -1.50 -5.64
CA GLU A 50 -2.70 -0.63 -4.62
C GLU A 50 -3.27 -1.45 -3.46
N ALA A 51 -4.02 -2.51 -3.74
CA ALA A 51 -4.55 -3.41 -2.72
C ALA A 51 -3.43 -4.09 -1.91
N ILE A 52 -2.39 -4.61 -2.58
CA ILE A 52 -1.23 -5.22 -1.92
C ILE A 52 -0.55 -4.23 -0.96
N ILE A 53 -0.37 -2.98 -1.40
CA ILE A 53 0.26 -1.92 -0.61
C ILE A 53 -0.63 -1.48 0.55
N TYR A 54 -1.94 -1.47 0.37
CA TYR A 54 -2.91 -1.19 1.43
C TYR A 54 -2.87 -2.28 2.51
N ASP A 55 -3.00 -3.55 2.12
CA ASP A 55 -2.99 -4.70 3.03
C ASP A 55 -1.70 -4.76 3.84
N THR A 56 -0.57 -4.45 3.18
CA THR A 56 0.74 -4.38 3.84
C THR A 56 0.79 -3.28 4.90
N GLN A 57 0.21 -2.11 4.62
CA GLN A 57 0.14 -1.02 5.61
C GLN A 57 -0.72 -1.38 6.81
N GLU A 58 -1.88 -2.02 6.59
CA GLU A 58 -2.71 -2.49 7.69
C GLU A 58 -1.99 -3.55 8.54
N ALA A 59 -1.28 -4.48 7.90
CA ALA A 59 -0.50 -5.49 8.61
C ALA A 59 0.61 -4.84 9.45
N LEU A 60 1.36 -3.89 8.88
CA LEU A 60 2.40 -3.15 9.60
C LEU A 60 1.85 -2.34 10.78
N LYS A 61 0.65 -1.77 10.66
CA LYS A 61 -0.03 -1.08 11.75
C LYS A 61 -0.34 -2.04 12.90
N LYS A 62 -0.92 -3.21 12.59
CA LYS A 62 -1.20 -4.27 13.57
C LYS A 62 0.08 -4.81 14.23
N ASP A 63 1.14 -5.01 13.44
CA ASP A 63 2.44 -5.45 13.96
C ASP A 63 3.02 -4.40 14.93
N ARG A 64 2.84 -3.10 14.64
CA ARG A 64 3.24 -2.01 15.54
C ARG A 64 2.47 -1.98 16.85
N GLU A 65 1.16 -2.17 16.79
CA GLU A 65 0.30 -2.26 17.97
C GLU A 65 0.67 -3.48 18.82
N SER A 66 0.93 -4.63 18.18
CA SER A 66 1.24 -5.90 18.85
C SER A 66 2.66 -5.99 19.41
N ALA A 67 3.60 -5.21 18.90
CA ALA A 67 4.99 -5.25 19.33
C ALA A 67 5.24 -4.56 20.69
N GLU A 68 4.27 -3.80 21.22
CA GLU A 68 4.35 -3.12 22.53
C GLU A 68 5.66 -2.33 22.74
N GLY A 69 6.21 -1.74 21.69
CA GLY A 69 7.47 -0.97 21.74
C GLY A 69 8.75 -1.80 21.59
N ASN A 70 8.67 -3.12 21.42
CA ASN A 70 9.82 -3.96 21.06
C ASN A 70 10.31 -3.63 19.65
N ARG A 71 11.34 -2.79 19.59
CA ARG A 71 11.93 -2.30 18.34
C ARG A 71 12.47 -3.42 17.46
N TRP A 72 13.03 -4.49 18.03
CA TRP A 72 13.60 -5.57 17.23
C TRP A 72 12.51 -6.43 16.60
N ALA A 73 11.45 -6.74 17.36
CA ALA A 73 10.27 -7.42 16.82
C ALA A 73 9.64 -6.60 15.68
N LEU A 74 9.51 -5.28 15.86
CA LEU A 74 9.00 -4.38 14.83
C LEU A 74 9.87 -4.37 13.57
N MET A 75 11.20 -4.31 13.72
CA MET A 75 12.12 -4.34 12.59
C MET A 75 12.06 -5.65 11.81
N ARG A 76 11.92 -6.79 12.53
CA ARG A 76 11.75 -8.11 11.91
C ARG A 76 10.43 -8.17 11.13
N ALA A 77 9.31 -7.87 11.80
CA ALA A 77 7.99 -7.88 11.18
C ALA A 77 7.97 -6.97 9.95
N TRP A 78 8.53 -5.76 10.07
CA TRP A 78 8.65 -4.85 8.92
C TRP A 78 9.38 -5.48 7.75
N ARG A 79 10.55 -6.10 7.98
CA ARG A 79 11.31 -6.77 6.90
C ARG A 79 10.49 -7.86 6.22
N GLU A 80 9.82 -8.70 7.00
CA GLU A 80 9.01 -9.80 6.49
C GLU A 80 7.83 -9.27 5.65
N ARG A 81 7.10 -8.26 6.14
CA ARG A 81 6.00 -7.63 5.40
C ARG A 81 6.46 -7.01 4.08
N ILE A 82 7.61 -6.34 4.07
CA ILE A 82 8.16 -5.76 2.84
C ILE A 82 8.57 -6.83 1.84
N GLN A 83 9.18 -7.93 2.30
CA GLN A 83 9.54 -9.04 1.41
C GLN A 83 8.31 -9.71 0.81
N GLU A 84 7.28 -9.94 1.62
CA GLU A 84 6.00 -10.49 1.16
C GLU A 84 5.32 -9.56 0.14
N MET A 85 5.30 -8.26 0.43
CA MET A 85 4.75 -7.24 -0.46
C MET A 85 5.51 -7.18 -1.79
N ASP A 86 6.85 -7.11 -1.76
CA ASP A 86 7.68 -7.05 -2.97
C ASP A 86 7.42 -8.29 -3.84
N ALA A 87 7.32 -9.49 -3.25
CA ALA A 87 7.02 -10.73 -3.97
C ALA A 87 5.62 -10.73 -4.61
N LYS A 88 4.60 -10.22 -3.89
CA LYS A 88 3.23 -10.08 -4.42
C LYS A 88 3.20 -9.09 -5.58
N ILE A 89 3.90 -7.95 -5.47
CA ILE A 89 4.00 -6.96 -6.55
C ILE A 89 4.67 -7.60 -7.77
N GLU A 90 5.82 -8.26 -7.61
CA GLU A 90 6.54 -8.92 -8.71
C GLU A 90 5.69 -9.96 -9.46
N SER A 91 4.78 -10.65 -8.76
CA SER A 91 3.85 -11.61 -9.37
C SER A 91 2.80 -10.97 -10.29
N GLU A 92 2.53 -9.68 -10.12
CA GLU A 92 1.59 -8.90 -10.93
C GLU A 92 2.27 -8.16 -12.10
N LEU A 93 3.61 -8.20 -12.16
CA LEU A 93 4.40 -7.52 -13.18
C LEU A 93 4.80 -8.46 -14.32
N GLN A 94 4.92 -7.89 -15.52
CA GLN A 94 5.56 -8.54 -16.66
C GLN A 94 7.09 -8.48 -16.54
N ASP A 95 7.81 -9.31 -17.30
CA ASP A 95 9.27 -9.46 -17.14
C ASP A 95 10.04 -8.15 -17.34
N GLU A 96 9.66 -7.32 -18.32
CA GLU A 96 10.25 -5.99 -18.51
C GLU A 96 10.01 -5.05 -17.30
N GLN A 97 8.82 -5.13 -16.70
CA GLN A 97 8.45 -4.32 -15.53
C GLN A 97 9.18 -4.80 -14.27
N LYS A 98 9.47 -6.10 -14.14
CA LYS A 98 10.25 -6.65 -13.01
C LYS A 98 11.67 -6.10 -12.99
N ALA A 99 12.32 -5.98 -14.15
CA ALA A 99 13.65 -5.39 -14.26
C ALA A 99 13.68 -3.94 -13.75
N LEU A 100 12.72 -3.12 -14.18
CA LEU A 100 12.56 -1.75 -13.70
C LEU A 100 12.23 -1.72 -12.20
N TYR A 101 11.40 -2.65 -11.72
CA TYR A 101 11.06 -2.72 -10.31
C TYR A 101 12.26 -3.05 -9.42
N GLU A 102 13.17 -3.92 -9.87
CA GLU A 102 14.43 -4.19 -9.18
C GLU A 102 15.36 -2.97 -9.11
N GLU A 103 15.42 -2.15 -10.16
CA GLU A 103 16.14 -0.88 -10.13
C GLU A 103 15.55 0.07 -9.09
N LEU A 104 14.21 0.17 -9.02
CA LEU A 104 13.54 1.00 -8.02
C LEU A 104 13.80 0.50 -6.59
N LYS A 105 13.86 -0.83 -6.39
CA LYS A 105 14.27 -1.42 -5.11
C LYS A 105 15.70 -1.03 -4.74
N LYS A 106 16.64 -1.01 -5.70
CA LYS A 106 18.02 -0.56 -5.49
C LYS A 106 18.08 0.92 -5.11
N GLU A 107 17.45 1.80 -5.89
CA GLU A 107 17.37 3.24 -5.61
C GLU A 107 16.81 3.51 -4.21
N ARG A 108 15.79 2.75 -3.79
CA ARG A 108 15.23 2.85 -2.43
C ARG A 108 16.25 2.48 -1.36
N ARG A 109 16.97 1.36 -1.54
CA ARG A 109 18.02 0.94 -0.62
C ARG A 109 19.13 1.98 -0.53
N GLU A 110 19.56 2.53 -1.66
CA GLU A 110 20.59 3.57 -1.70
C GLU A 110 20.15 4.84 -0.98
N ARG A 111 18.93 5.34 -1.25
CA ARG A 111 18.36 6.49 -0.53
C ARG A 111 18.25 6.22 0.97
N MET A 112 17.87 5.01 1.37
CA MET A 112 17.85 4.63 2.78
C MET A 112 19.26 4.64 3.39
N MET A 113 20.26 4.08 2.70
CA MET A 113 21.64 4.08 3.17
C MET A 113 22.23 5.48 3.24
N GLN A 114 21.92 6.35 2.28
CA GLN A 114 22.31 7.74 2.28
C GLN A 114 21.73 8.47 3.51
N ARG A 115 20.43 8.34 3.78
CA ARG A 115 19.81 8.91 4.99
C ARG A 115 20.45 8.39 6.28
N ILE A 116 20.91 7.14 6.30
CA ILE A 116 21.62 6.57 7.45
C ILE A 116 23.01 7.22 7.62
N ARG A 117 23.76 7.40 6.53
CA ARG A 117 25.06 8.09 6.53
C ARG A 117 24.93 9.54 6.99
N GLU A 118 23.96 10.27 6.43
CA GLU A 118 23.64 11.65 6.82
C GLU A 118 23.32 11.77 8.32
N ARG A 119 22.55 10.81 8.87
CA ARG A 119 22.26 10.77 10.33
C ARG A 119 23.47 10.42 11.18
N ARG A 120 24.48 9.75 10.61
CA ARG A 120 25.75 9.42 11.27
C ARG A 120 26.79 10.53 11.13
N GLY A 121 26.53 11.55 10.30
CA GLY A 121 27.49 12.61 10.00
C GLY A 121 28.63 12.18 9.07
N GLU A 122 28.41 11.10 8.30
CA GLU A 122 29.29 10.61 7.22
C GLU A 122 28.85 11.19 5.87
#